data_AF-A0A2A4ELG6-F1
#
_entry.id   AF-A0A2A4ELG6-F1
#
_cell.length_a   1.000
_cell.length_b   1.000
_cell.length_c   1.000
_cell.angle_alpha   90.00
_cell.angle_beta   90.00
_cell.angle_gamma   90.00
#
_symmetry.space_group_name_H-M   'P 1'
#
loop_
_entity.id
_entity.type
_entity.pdbx_description
1 polymer ?
#
loop_
_entity_poly.entity_id
_entity_poly.type
_entity_poly.pdbx_seq_one_letter_code
_entity_poly.pdbx_strand_id
1 'polypeptide(L)' 'MSYIAPVKDMLFVLKELAGIDAVAQLPGFEDAGFDTAQA' A
#
# COMPACT_ATOMS: atom_id res chain seq x y z
N MET A 1 -10.45 25.05 -4.34
CA MET A 1 -9.32 24.37 -3.66
C MET A 1 -9.43 22.89 -3.97
N SER A 2 -8.59 22.38 -4.86
CA SER A 2 -8.57 20.94 -5.16
C SER A 2 -7.56 20.27 -4.25
N TYR A 3 -7.99 19.22 -3.55
CA TYR A 3 -7.09 18.38 -2.77
C TYR A 3 -6.25 17.53 -3.71
N ILE A 4 -4.93 17.56 -3.54
CA ILE A 4 -3.99 16.70 -4.26
C ILE A 4 -3.50 15.68 -3.25
N ALA A 5 -3.94 14.44 -3.42
CA ALA A 5 -3.49 13.36 -2.55
C ALA A 5 -1.99 13.08 -2.78
N PRO A 6 -1.18 12.97 -1.73
CA PRO A 6 0.24 12.62 -1.85
C PRO A 6 0.39 11.10 -2.02
N VAL A 7 -0.08 10.57 -3.15
CA VAL A 7 -0.13 9.12 -3.44
C VAL A 7 1.26 8.48 -3.33
N LYS A 8 2.32 9.20 -3.74
CA LYS A 8 3.70 8.72 -3.61
C LYS A 8 4.13 8.52 -2.15
N ASP A 9 3.84 9.47 -1.28
CA ASP A 9 4.17 9.34 0.15
C ASP A 9 3.35 8.23 0.81
N MET A 10 2.07 8.10 0.44
CA MET A 10 1.22 7.01 0.93
C MET A 10 1.76 5.64 0.54
N LEU A 11 2.18 5.45 -0.72
CA LEU A 11 2.81 4.21 -1.18
C LEU A 11 4.14 3.93 -0.49
N PHE A 12 4.96 4.97 -0.28
CA PHE A 12 6.21 4.84 0.48
C PHE A 12 5.95 4.34 1.91
N VAL A 13 4.97 4.92 2.60
CA VAL A 13 4.58 4.50 3.95
C VAL A 13 4.05 3.06 3.96
N LEU A 14 3.22 2.68 2.99
CA LEU A 14 2.69 1.31 2.91
C LEU A 14 3.79 0.27 2.72
N LYS A 15 4.83 0.60 1.96
CA LYS A 15 5.97 -0.29 1.73
C LYS A 15 6.96 -0.31 2.89
N GLU A 16 7.45 0.85 3.30
CA GLU A 16 8.60 0.97 4.20
C GLU A 16 8.21 1.00 5.68
N LEU A 17 7.00 1.48 6.01
CA LEU A 17 6.54 1.61 7.40
C LEU A 17 5.52 0.53 7.78
N ALA A 18 4.54 0.27 6.91
CA ALA A 18 3.46 -0.68 7.19
C ALA A 18 3.83 -2.12 6.82
N GLY A 19 4.83 -2.33 5.95
CA GLY A 19 5.23 -3.66 5.50
C GLY A 19 4.10 -4.39 4.78
N ILE A 20 3.49 -3.75 3.78
CA ILE A 20 2.35 -4.30 3.02
C ILE A 20 2.64 -5.68 2.41
N ASP A 21 3.91 -5.99 2.13
CA ASP A 21 4.33 -7.32 1.69
C ASP A 21 4.06 -8.42 2.74
N ALA A 22 4.15 -8.10 4.03
CA ALA A 22 3.80 -9.03 5.10
C ALA A 22 2.28 -9.20 5.24
N VAL A 23 1.50 -8.19 4.87
CA VAL A 23 0.04 -8.26 4.83
C VAL A 23 -0.40 -9.24 3.73
N ALA A 24 0.26 -9.20 2.57
CA ALA A 24 0.01 -10.14 1.48
C ALA A 24 0.29 -11.60 1.84
N GLN A 25 1.10 -11.86 2.87
CA GLN A 25 1.41 -13.22 3.35
C GLN A 25 0.37 -13.78 4.33
N LEU A 26 -0.61 -12.98 4.76
CA LEU A 26 -1.65 -13.44 5.67
C LEU A 26 -2.73 -14.22 4.91
N PRO A 27 -3.27 -15.31 5.50
CA PRO A 27 -4.32 -16.09 4.86
C PRO A 27 -5.56 -15.22 4.60
N GLY A 28 -6.00 -15.15 3.34
CA GLY A 28 -7.12 -14.32 2.89
C GLY A 28 -6.75 -12.88 2.51
N PHE A 29 -5.48 -12.51 2.55
CA PHE A 29 -4.97 -11.19 2.14
C PHE A 29 -4.00 -11.27 0.95
N GLU A 30 -4.00 -12.38 0.21
CA GLU A 30 -3.06 -12.65 -0.89
C GLU A 30 -3.05 -11.53 -1.95
N ASP A 31 -4.19 -10.86 -2.17
CA ASP A 31 -4.32 -9.75 -3.11
C ASP A 31 -4.03 -8.37 -2.48
N ALA A 32 -3.84 -8.26 -1.15
CA ALA A 32 -3.58 -7.01 -0.45
C ALA A 32 -2.08 -6.64 -0.45
N GLY A 33 -1.44 -6.78 -1.61
CA GLY A 33 -0.03 -6.47 -1.84
C GLY A 33 0.23 -5.05 -2.33
N PHE A 34 1.53 -4.74 -2.51
CA PHE A 34 1.98 -3.42 -2.98
C PHE A 34 1.45 -3.07 -4.37
N ASP A 35 1.39 -4.05 -5.28
CA ASP A 35 0.91 -3.84 -6.65
C ASP A 35 -0.58 -3.43 -6.66
N THR A 36 -1.40 -4.01 -5.79
CA THR A 36 -2.82 -3.66 -5.63
C THR A 36 -3.00 -2.27 -5.02
N ALA A 37 -2.09 -1.85 -4.13
CA ALA A 37 -2.12 -0.49 -3.57
C ALA A 37 -1.72 0.59 -4.59
N GLN A 38 -0.95 0.22 -5.62
CA GLN A 38 -0.47 1.13 -6.67
C GLN A 38 -1.40 1.22 -7.89
N ALA A 39 -2.23 0.19 -8.13
CA ALA A 39 -3.20 0.11 -9.22
C ALA A 39 -4.34 1.14 -9.10
#